data_AF-A0A2D9C964-F1
#
_entry.id   AF-A0A2D9C964-F1
#
_cell.length_a   1.000
_cell.length_b   1.000
_cell.length_c   1.000
_cell.angle_alpha   90.00
_cell.angle_beta   90.00
_cell.angle_gamma   90.00
#
_symmetry.space_group_name_H-M   'P 1'
#
loop_
_entity.id
_entity.type
_entity.pdbx_description
1 polymer ?
#
loop_
_entity_poly.entity_id
_entity_poly.type
_entity_poly.pdbx_seq_one_letter_code
_entity_poly.pdbx_strand_id
1 'polypeptide(L)'
;MPFQKVEFSFPDEAEENFEIEIEPSSAATIDLSGKAEAEPEAEAEKPEVVVDDDDDEYEIEIVDDAPAQDDDDVSDDVTEEELGDYSKKVQKRINKLTAQRREAAREKEAILRERQELETFTKQLMEKNKELQSSVVEGQEAALEQAKRTAAGEAILAKRAYKQAYEAGDADKLIEAQEKLTNAKIKADRLNTLRPPALQEDENPVQTETEEQITAPVPVDERANSWAASNTWFGQDDEMTSLALGLHTKLVKLGIDPQSSEYYEQIDARMKQVFPEQFEGQGEVANKPKRQSNIVAPATRSTAPKKIILSPTQVALAKRLGLTPKQYALQAAIDMRNQ
;
A
#
# COMPACT_ATOMS: atom_id res chain seq x y z
N MET A 1 27.07 -8.06 42.44
CA MET A 1 28.32 -7.60 41.82
C MET A 1 28.01 -6.30 41.09
N PRO A 2 28.64 -5.17 41.47
CA PRO A 2 28.32 -3.85 40.94
C PRO A 2 29.05 -3.59 39.61
N PHE A 3 28.34 -2.91 38.69
CA PHE A 3 28.77 -2.60 37.33
C PHE A 3 29.83 -1.49 37.33
N GLN A 4 30.97 -1.73 36.69
CA GLN A 4 32.05 -0.76 36.54
C GLN A 4 31.83 0.07 35.28
N LYS A 5 31.61 1.37 35.46
CA LYS A 5 31.45 2.35 34.37
C LYS A 5 32.86 2.70 33.86
N VAL A 6 33.18 2.34 32.62
CA VAL A 6 34.45 2.69 31.99
C VAL A 6 34.23 3.96 31.19
N GLU A 7 34.78 5.07 31.69
CA GLU A 7 34.84 6.34 30.98
C GLU A 7 36.10 6.33 30.10
N PHE A 8 35.92 6.52 28.79
CA PHE A 8 37.03 6.66 27.84
C PHE A 8 37.45 8.14 27.78
N SER A 9 38.71 8.42 28.09
CA SER A 9 39.37 9.72 27.88
C SER A 9 40.35 9.56 26.72
N PHE A 10 40.20 10.37 25.67
CA PHE A 10 41.14 10.38 24.53
C PHE A 10 42.42 11.16 24.90
N PRO A 11 43.61 10.57 24.74
CA PRO A 11 44.86 11.28 24.85
C PRO A 11 45.21 11.95 23.50
N ASP A 12 44.92 13.24 23.39
CA ASP A 12 45.69 14.27 22.65
C ASP A 12 44.81 15.53 22.45
N GLU A 13 44.76 16.38 23.48
CA GLU A 13 44.54 17.82 23.29
C GLU A 13 45.91 18.45 22.98
N ALA A 14 46.23 18.54 21.69
CA ALA A 14 47.23 19.47 21.19
C ALA A 14 46.53 20.43 20.24
N GLU A 15 46.51 21.70 20.65
CA GLU A 15 45.98 22.84 19.91
C GLU A 15 46.74 22.99 18.57
N GLU A 16 46.10 22.64 17.46
CA GLU A 16 46.51 23.09 16.13
C GLU A 16 45.33 23.78 15.45
N ASN A 17 45.47 25.10 15.27
CA ASN A 17 44.54 25.94 14.53
C ASN A 17 44.52 25.53 13.05
N PHE A 18 43.44 24.90 12.59
CA PHE A 18 43.13 24.79 11.18
C PHE A 18 42.04 25.81 10.83
N GLU A 19 42.45 26.88 10.16
CA GLU A 19 41.61 27.89 9.55
C GLU A 19 40.93 27.25 8.33
N ILE A 20 39.64 26.91 8.47
CA ILE A 20 38.81 26.41 7.37
C ILE A 20 38.09 27.63 6.78
N GLU A 21 38.60 28.13 5.65
CA GLU A 21 37.91 29.13 4.84
C GLU A 21 36.67 28.48 4.21
N ILE A 22 35.48 28.85 4.72
CA ILE A 22 34.20 28.42 4.17
C ILE A 22 33.70 29.58 3.31
N GLU A 23 33.78 29.45 2.00
CA GLU A 23 33.14 30.38 1.07
C GLU A 23 31.61 30.37 1.29
N PRO A 24 30.95 31.55 1.28
CA PRO A 24 29.50 31.62 1.47
C PRO A 24 28.78 31.00 0.28
N SER A 25 28.29 29.77 0.45
CA SER A 25 27.30 29.17 -0.44
C SER A 25 26.08 30.08 -0.53
N SER A 26 25.68 30.40 -1.77
CA SER A 26 24.59 31.30 -2.14
C SER A 26 23.20 30.68 -1.87
N ALA A 27 22.93 30.31 -0.62
CA ALA A 27 21.60 29.91 -0.20
C ALA A 27 20.74 31.16 0.02
N ALA A 28 19.84 31.45 -0.93
CA ALA A 28 18.84 32.50 -0.79
C ALA A 28 17.87 32.15 0.36
N THR A 29 18.01 32.86 1.48
CA THR A 29 17.01 32.91 2.54
C THR A 29 15.80 33.72 2.05
N ILE A 30 14.65 33.07 1.87
CA ILE A 30 13.38 33.72 1.56
C ILE A 30 12.85 34.34 2.86
N ASP A 31 12.98 35.65 3.01
CA ASP A 31 12.37 36.41 4.11
C ASP A 31 10.98 36.94 3.67
N LEU A 32 9.93 36.47 4.34
CA LEU A 32 8.55 36.92 4.15
C LEU A 32 8.29 38.19 4.98
N SER A 33 8.63 39.35 4.44
CA SER A 33 8.17 40.64 4.95
C SER A 33 7.94 41.60 3.79
N GLY A 34 6.68 41.76 3.37
CA GLY A 34 6.29 42.61 2.26
C GLY A 34 6.55 44.09 2.51
N LYS A 35 7.39 44.71 1.67
CA LYS A 35 7.29 46.13 1.30
C LYS A 35 8.10 46.40 0.00
N ALA A 36 7.47 47.09 -0.94
CA ALA A 36 8.01 47.46 -2.24
C ALA A 36 8.88 48.74 -2.20
N GLU A 37 9.94 48.77 -3.02
CA GLU A 37 10.60 49.91 -3.70
C GLU A 37 11.93 49.38 -4.32
N ALA A 38 12.04 49.28 -5.66
CA ALA A 38 12.52 50.28 -6.62
C ALA A 38 14.06 50.44 -6.66
N GLU A 39 14.62 50.18 -7.86
CA GLU A 39 16.05 50.15 -8.26
C GLU A 39 16.79 51.51 -8.12
N PRO A 40 18.13 51.59 -8.31
CA PRO A 40 18.70 51.67 -9.68
C PRO A 40 20.08 51.04 -9.94
N GLU A 41 20.23 50.65 -11.21
CA GLU A 41 21.38 50.48 -12.13
C GLU A 41 22.84 50.78 -11.71
N ALA A 42 23.77 49.92 -12.14
CA ALA A 42 25.09 50.27 -12.70
C ALA A 42 25.78 49.10 -13.46
N GLU A 43 25.58 49.11 -14.78
CA GLU A 43 26.45 48.79 -15.95
C GLU A 43 27.90 48.24 -15.76
N ALA A 44 28.27 47.14 -16.46
CA ALA A 44 29.46 47.00 -17.33
C ALA A 44 29.72 45.56 -17.91
N GLU A 45 29.37 45.39 -19.19
CA GLU A 45 30.06 44.74 -20.34
C GLU A 45 30.80 43.36 -20.33
N LYS A 46 30.33 42.52 -21.30
CA LYS A 46 30.99 41.56 -22.26
C LYS A 46 31.13 40.07 -21.86
N PRO A 47 31.08 39.09 -22.81
CA PRO A 47 30.94 39.15 -24.29
C PRO A 47 29.81 38.25 -24.90
N GLU A 48 29.58 38.40 -26.20
CA GLU A 48 28.78 37.52 -27.06
C GLU A 48 29.22 36.05 -26.98
N VAL A 49 28.28 35.15 -26.70
CA VAL A 49 28.29 33.77 -27.19
C VAL A 49 26.93 33.55 -27.84
N VAL A 50 26.94 33.44 -29.16
CA VAL A 50 25.82 32.91 -29.94
C VAL A 50 25.73 31.43 -29.61
N VAL A 51 24.72 31.06 -28.84
CA VAL A 51 24.21 29.69 -28.81
C VAL A 51 22.84 29.78 -29.44
N ASP A 52 22.67 29.10 -30.57
CA ASP A 52 21.37 28.88 -31.18
C ASP A 52 20.47 28.17 -30.16
N ASP A 53 19.58 28.93 -29.51
CA ASP A 53 18.39 28.39 -28.85
C ASP A 53 17.39 28.04 -29.95
N ASP A 54 17.65 26.94 -30.66
CA ASP A 54 16.58 26.10 -31.18
C ASP A 54 16.00 25.37 -29.95
N ASP A 55 15.18 26.10 -29.18
CA ASP A 55 14.13 25.48 -28.37
C ASP A 55 13.22 24.76 -29.38
N ASP A 56 13.57 23.51 -29.71
CA ASP A 56 12.59 22.51 -30.10
C ASP A 56 11.64 22.37 -28.91
N GLU A 57 10.65 23.26 -28.90
CA GLU A 57 9.39 23.14 -28.19
C GLU A 57 8.89 21.73 -28.49
N TYR A 58 9.15 20.79 -27.57
CA TYR A 58 8.53 19.48 -27.61
C TYR A 58 7.03 19.72 -27.47
N GLU A 59 6.36 19.84 -28.61
CA GLU A 59 4.92 19.72 -28.74
C GLU A 59 4.59 18.28 -28.32
N ILE A 60 4.31 18.09 -27.03
CA ILE A 60 3.73 16.85 -26.52
C ILE A 60 2.29 16.87 -27.02
N GLU A 61 2.12 16.41 -28.26
CA GLU A 61 0.82 16.08 -28.84
C GLU A 61 0.30 14.87 -28.05
N ILE A 62 -0.55 15.15 -27.05
CA ILE A 62 -1.32 14.11 -26.35
C ILE A 62 -2.31 13.60 -27.39
N VAL A 63 -1.91 12.55 -28.11
CA VAL A 63 -2.80 11.81 -28.99
C VAL A 63 -3.90 11.22 -28.12
N ASP A 64 -5.09 11.80 -28.21
CA ASP A 64 -6.31 11.23 -27.65
C ASP A 64 -6.63 9.97 -28.46
N ASP A 65 -6.05 8.83 -28.06
CA ASP A 65 -6.41 7.49 -28.55
C ASP A 65 -7.73 7.03 -27.90
N ALA A 66 -8.73 7.91 -27.95
CA ALA A 66 -10.12 7.51 -27.85
C ALA A 66 -10.51 7.04 -29.26
N PRO A 67 -10.88 5.76 -29.45
CA PRO A 67 -11.23 5.28 -30.78
C PRO A 67 -12.32 6.19 -31.37
N ALA A 68 -12.13 6.53 -32.65
CA ALA A 68 -13.13 7.25 -33.43
C ALA A 68 -14.45 6.49 -33.30
N GLN A 69 -15.37 7.08 -32.53
CA GLN A 69 -16.76 6.71 -32.35
C GLN A 69 -17.18 5.49 -33.19
N ASP A 70 -16.90 4.28 -32.69
CA ASP A 70 -17.52 3.07 -33.22
C ASP A 70 -19.00 3.14 -32.78
N ASP A 71 -19.82 3.76 -33.62
CA ASP A 71 -21.28 3.77 -33.56
C ASP A 71 -21.88 2.37 -33.84
N ASP A 72 -21.18 1.27 -33.50
CA ASP A 72 -21.54 -0.10 -33.87
C ASP A 72 -21.77 -1.05 -32.67
N ASP A 73 -21.84 -0.54 -31.44
CA ASP A 73 -22.30 -1.35 -30.29
C ASP A 73 -23.49 -0.72 -29.54
N VAL A 74 -24.52 -0.37 -30.30
CA VAL A 74 -25.82 0.07 -29.78
C VAL A 74 -26.93 -0.82 -30.29
N SER A 75 -26.85 -2.11 -29.97
CA SER A 75 -27.96 -3.06 -30.20
C SER A 75 -29.02 -3.02 -29.09
N ASP A 76 -28.82 -2.31 -27.99
CA ASP A 76 -29.70 -2.36 -26.80
C ASP A 76 -30.21 -0.98 -26.34
N ASP A 77 -30.00 0.08 -27.13
CA ASP A 77 -30.60 1.36 -26.83
C ASP A 77 -32.03 1.42 -27.36
N VAL A 78 -32.95 1.66 -26.44
CA VAL A 78 -34.38 1.88 -26.65
C VAL A 78 -34.55 2.77 -27.89
N THR A 79 -34.96 2.18 -29.00
CA THR A 79 -35.04 2.87 -30.29
C THR A 79 -36.03 4.03 -30.16
N GLU A 80 -35.76 5.12 -30.87
CA GLU A 80 -36.57 6.33 -30.78
C GLU A 80 -38.05 6.09 -31.17
N GLU A 81 -38.29 5.03 -31.94
CA GLU A 81 -39.61 4.47 -32.27
C GLU A 81 -40.37 3.91 -31.05
N GLU A 82 -39.68 3.21 -30.13
CA GLU A 82 -40.28 2.73 -28.86
C GLU A 82 -40.42 3.84 -27.82
N LEU A 83 -39.59 4.89 -27.91
CA LEU A 83 -39.66 6.03 -27.00
C LEU A 83 -40.83 6.96 -27.32
N GLY A 84 -41.28 7.01 -28.58
CA GLY A 84 -42.34 7.89 -29.09
C GLY A 84 -43.70 7.76 -28.40
N ASP A 85 -44.02 6.56 -27.91
CA ASP A 85 -45.27 6.26 -27.19
C ASP A 85 -45.28 6.75 -25.74
N TYR A 86 -44.13 7.11 -25.20
CA TYR A 86 -44.01 7.59 -23.82
C TYR A 86 -44.13 9.12 -23.73
N SER A 87 -44.62 9.59 -22.58
CA SER A 87 -44.68 11.04 -22.29
C SER A 87 -43.30 11.70 -22.41
N LYS A 88 -43.25 12.93 -22.95
CA LYS A 88 -42.02 13.75 -23.12
C LYS A 88 -41.13 13.82 -21.87
N LYS A 89 -41.71 13.70 -20.67
CA LYS A 89 -40.96 13.68 -19.40
C LYS A 89 -40.23 12.36 -19.15
N VAL A 90 -40.81 11.23 -19.57
CA VAL A 90 -40.23 9.90 -19.47
C VAL A 90 -39.12 9.74 -20.51
N GLN A 91 -39.37 10.17 -21.76
CA GLN A 91 -38.36 10.22 -22.83
C GLN A 91 -37.08 10.96 -22.38
N LYS A 92 -37.21 12.17 -21.83
CA LYS A 92 -36.06 12.94 -21.31
C LYS A 92 -35.30 12.23 -20.18
N ARG A 93 -36.00 11.48 -19.32
CA ARG A 93 -35.37 10.73 -18.24
C ARG A 93 -34.62 9.50 -18.77
N ILE A 94 -35.21 8.78 -19.73
CA ILE A 94 -34.56 7.64 -20.37
C ILE A 94 -33.31 8.12 -21.10
N ASN A 95 -33.41 9.18 -21.91
CA ASN A 95 -32.25 9.75 -22.62
C ASN A 95 -31.14 10.20 -21.65
N LYS A 96 -31.49 10.79 -20.49
CA LYS A 96 -30.50 11.14 -19.46
C LYS A 96 -29.85 9.90 -18.84
N LEU A 97 -30.61 8.85 -18.56
CA LEU A 97 -30.08 7.60 -17.98
C LEU A 97 -29.20 6.86 -18.99
N THR A 98 -29.59 6.83 -20.26
CA THR A 98 -28.77 6.28 -21.34
C THR A 98 -27.50 7.09 -21.53
N ALA A 99 -27.56 8.42 -21.56
CA ALA A 99 -26.37 9.27 -21.61
C ALA A 99 -25.43 9.01 -20.41
N GLN A 100 -25.97 8.89 -19.19
CA GLN A 100 -25.20 8.53 -18.00
C GLN A 100 -24.59 7.12 -18.08
N ARG A 101 -25.28 6.15 -18.70
CA ARG A 101 -24.73 4.81 -18.93
C ARG A 101 -23.59 4.82 -19.94
N ARG A 102 -23.71 5.59 -21.03
CA ARG A 102 -22.65 5.73 -22.03
C ARG A 102 -21.45 6.50 -21.49
N GLU A 103 -21.68 7.53 -20.68
CA GLU A 103 -20.62 8.22 -19.93
C GLU A 103 -19.92 7.25 -18.96
N ALA A 104 -20.68 6.49 -18.18
CA ALA A 104 -20.12 5.46 -17.30
C ALA A 104 -19.41 4.33 -18.07
N ALA A 105 -19.81 4.00 -19.29
CA ALA A 105 -19.13 3.04 -20.15
C ALA A 105 -17.79 3.59 -20.64
N ARG A 106 -17.76 4.83 -21.13
CA ARG A 106 -16.54 5.54 -21.55
C ARG A 106 -15.54 5.68 -20.39
N GLU A 107 -16.03 6.06 -19.20
CA GLU A 107 -15.18 6.14 -18.00
C GLU A 107 -14.57 4.77 -17.65
N LYS A 108 -15.36 3.69 -17.73
CA LYS A 108 -14.85 2.33 -17.47
C LYS A 108 -13.82 1.90 -18.51
N GLU A 109 -14.07 2.17 -19.79
CA GLU A 109 -13.14 1.84 -20.87
C GLU A 109 -11.83 2.61 -20.70
N ALA A 110 -11.89 3.91 -20.38
CA ALA A 110 -10.71 4.72 -20.11
C ALA A 110 -9.89 4.16 -18.93
N ILE A 111 -10.55 3.76 -17.83
CA ILE A 111 -9.87 3.14 -16.68
C ILE A 111 -9.24 1.79 -17.07
N LEU A 112 -9.92 0.98 -17.90
CA LEU A 112 -9.37 -0.29 -18.35
C LEU A 112 -8.15 -0.09 -19.26
N ARG A 113 -8.18 0.90 -20.15
CA ARG A 113 -7.05 1.27 -21.01
C ARG A 113 -5.87 1.77 -20.17
N GLU A 114 -6.11 2.69 -19.23
CA GLU A 114 -5.08 3.18 -18.31
C GLU A 114 -4.45 2.01 -17.52
N ARG A 115 -5.25 1.07 -17.02
CA ARG A 115 -4.72 -0.12 -16.35
C ARG A 115 -3.87 -0.99 -17.27
N GLN A 116 -4.29 -1.22 -18.51
CA GLN A 116 -3.51 -2.00 -19.48
C GLN A 116 -2.18 -1.31 -19.82
N GLU A 117 -2.19 0.02 -19.96
CA GLU A 117 -0.97 0.82 -20.17
C GLU A 117 -0.04 0.72 -18.96
N LEU A 118 -0.56 0.84 -17.74
CA LEU A 118 0.23 0.65 -16.52
C LEU A 118 0.79 -0.77 -16.40
N GLU A 119 0.01 -1.79 -16.75
CA GLU A 119 0.47 -3.18 -16.75
C GLU A 119 1.58 -3.41 -17.78
N THR A 120 1.41 -2.89 -18.99
CA THR A 120 2.43 -3.02 -20.05
C THR A 120 3.70 -2.26 -19.70
N PHE A 121 3.59 -1.03 -19.18
CA PHE A 121 4.71 -0.24 -18.69
C PHE A 121 5.44 -0.95 -17.53
N THR A 122 4.70 -1.51 -16.58
CA THR A 122 5.29 -2.26 -15.46
C THR A 122 6.02 -3.50 -15.94
N LYS A 123 5.44 -4.24 -16.90
CA LYS A 123 6.11 -5.40 -17.52
C LYS A 123 7.40 -4.99 -18.22
N GLN A 124 7.38 -3.90 -19.00
CA GLN A 124 8.59 -3.36 -19.64
C GLN A 124 9.64 -2.94 -18.63
N LEU A 125 9.25 -2.32 -17.51
CA LEU A 125 10.16 -1.93 -16.44
C LEU A 125 10.81 -3.15 -15.79
N MET A 126 10.03 -4.19 -15.50
CA MET A 126 10.54 -5.45 -14.94
C MET A 126 11.48 -6.16 -15.92
N GLU A 127 11.13 -6.22 -17.20
CA GLU A 127 11.97 -6.81 -18.25
C GLU A 127 13.31 -6.07 -18.39
N LYS A 128 13.28 -4.73 -18.44
CA LYS A 128 14.49 -3.91 -18.43
C LYS A 128 15.32 -4.09 -17.17
N ASN A 129 14.68 -4.23 -16.01
CA ASN A 129 15.41 -4.49 -14.77
C ASN A 129 16.13 -5.85 -14.84
N LYS A 130 15.45 -6.89 -15.33
CA LYS A 130 16.03 -8.22 -15.54
C LYS A 130 17.17 -8.19 -16.56
N GLU A 131 17.02 -7.47 -17.67
CA GLU A 131 18.06 -7.28 -18.68
C GLU A 131 19.27 -6.51 -18.13
N LEU A 132 19.03 -5.45 -17.34
CA LEU A 132 20.11 -4.73 -16.67
C LEU A 132 20.85 -5.63 -15.68
N GLN A 133 20.12 -6.41 -14.87
CA GLN A 133 20.72 -7.37 -13.96
C GLN A 133 21.57 -8.42 -14.70
N SER A 134 21.07 -9.00 -15.79
CA SER A 134 21.83 -9.96 -16.59
C SER A 134 23.07 -9.31 -17.21
N SER A 135 22.93 -8.11 -17.79
CA SER A 135 24.07 -7.39 -18.38
C SER A 135 25.17 -7.05 -17.37
N VAL A 136 24.79 -6.70 -16.13
CA VAL A 136 25.74 -6.43 -15.03
C VAL A 136 26.47 -7.71 -14.65
N VAL A 137 25.76 -8.84 -14.53
CA VAL A 137 26.39 -10.13 -14.21
C VAL A 137 27.33 -10.58 -15.32
N GLU A 138 26.90 -10.51 -16.59
CA GLU A 138 27.74 -10.82 -17.75
C GLU A 138 28.99 -9.92 -17.80
N GLY A 139 28.83 -8.62 -17.53
CA GLY A 139 29.94 -7.67 -17.45
C GLY A 139 30.92 -7.99 -16.31
N GLN A 140 30.40 -8.36 -15.14
CA GLN A 140 31.22 -8.81 -14.01
C GLN A 140 31.95 -10.13 -14.32
N GLU A 141 31.30 -11.09 -14.96
CA GLU A 141 31.90 -12.36 -15.35
C GLU A 141 33.00 -12.14 -16.40
N ALA A 142 32.75 -11.33 -17.43
CA ALA A 142 33.74 -10.97 -18.43
C ALA A 142 34.95 -10.24 -17.82
N ALA A 143 34.72 -9.32 -16.87
CA ALA A 143 35.78 -8.63 -16.16
C ALA A 143 36.61 -9.59 -15.28
N LEU A 144 35.96 -10.52 -14.57
CA LEU A 144 36.63 -11.54 -13.78
C LEU A 144 37.43 -12.51 -14.66
N GLU A 145 36.89 -12.93 -15.81
CA GLU A 145 37.59 -13.78 -16.76
C GLU A 145 38.82 -13.09 -17.33
N GLN A 146 38.68 -11.81 -17.73
CA GLN A 146 39.80 -11.01 -18.20
C GLN A 146 40.88 -10.86 -17.12
N ALA A 147 40.50 -10.59 -15.87
CA ALA A 147 41.43 -10.51 -14.75
C ALA A 147 42.14 -11.85 -14.48
N LYS A 148 41.44 -12.99 -14.64
CA LYS A 148 42.05 -14.32 -14.54
C LYS A 148 43.06 -14.57 -15.66
N ARG A 149 42.74 -14.18 -16.90
CA ARG A 149 43.65 -14.29 -18.04
C ARG A 149 44.91 -13.43 -17.84
N THR A 150 44.76 -12.20 -17.35
CA THR A 150 45.91 -11.33 -17.06
C THR A 150 46.78 -11.90 -15.93
N ALA A 151 46.18 -12.37 -14.83
CA ALA A 151 46.93 -13.00 -13.74
C ALA A 151 47.68 -14.27 -14.19
N ALA A 152 47.06 -15.09 -15.05
CA ALA A 152 47.71 -16.25 -15.65
C ALA A 152 48.89 -15.85 -16.56
N GLY A 153 48.73 -14.78 -17.35
CA GLY A 153 49.79 -14.20 -18.17
C GLY A 153 50.97 -13.70 -17.32
N GLU A 154 50.70 -12.93 -16.27
CA GLU A 154 51.70 -12.47 -15.30
C GLU A 154 52.47 -13.65 -14.68
N ALA A 155 51.77 -14.71 -14.29
CA ALA A 155 52.41 -15.90 -13.73
C ALA A 155 53.33 -16.62 -14.74
N ILE A 156 52.93 -16.69 -16.02
CA ILE A 156 53.77 -17.27 -17.09
C ILE A 156 55.01 -16.42 -17.32
N LEU A 157 54.86 -15.09 -17.38
CA LEU A 157 55.98 -14.15 -17.53
C LEU A 157 56.95 -14.24 -16.35
N ALA A 158 56.43 -14.27 -15.11
CA ALA A 158 57.25 -14.43 -13.92
C ALA A 158 58.01 -15.76 -13.90
N LYS A 159 57.37 -16.87 -14.30
CA LYS A 159 58.05 -18.18 -14.47
C LYS A 159 59.16 -18.13 -15.52
N ARG A 160 58.96 -17.41 -16.62
CA ARG A 160 59.99 -17.24 -17.66
C ARG A 160 61.16 -16.41 -17.14
N ALA A 161 60.88 -15.29 -16.48
CA ALA A 161 61.89 -14.43 -15.86
C ALA A 161 62.69 -15.20 -14.79
N TYR A 162 62.03 -16.02 -13.99
CA TYR A 162 62.69 -16.87 -12.98
C TYR A 162 63.69 -17.83 -13.62
N LYS A 163 63.29 -18.53 -14.69
CA LYS A 163 64.20 -19.43 -15.43
C LYS A 163 65.39 -18.67 -16.01
N GLN A 164 65.14 -17.52 -16.64
CA GLN A 164 66.20 -16.69 -17.22
C GLN A 164 67.18 -16.17 -16.16
N ALA A 165 66.69 -15.73 -15.00
CA ALA A 165 67.53 -15.28 -13.90
C ALA A 165 68.36 -16.41 -13.30
N TYR A 166 67.76 -17.60 -13.16
CA TYR A 166 68.46 -18.81 -12.70
C TYR A 166 69.58 -19.22 -13.66
N GLU A 167 69.32 -19.19 -14.98
CA GLU A 167 70.32 -19.50 -16.01
C GLU A 167 71.43 -18.44 -16.08
N ALA A 168 71.11 -17.16 -15.81
CA ALA A 168 72.07 -16.06 -15.78
C ALA A 168 72.88 -15.99 -14.47
N GLY A 169 72.50 -16.73 -13.43
CA GLY A 169 73.13 -16.67 -12.11
C GLY A 169 72.91 -15.34 -11.37
N ASP A 170 71.87 -14.60 -11.73
CA ASP A 170 71.55 -13.28 -11.16
C ASP A 170 70.58 -13.44 -9.98
N ALA A 171 71.11 -13.33 -8.76
CA ALA A 171 70.35 -13.54 -7.53
C ALA A 171 69.24 -12.50 -7.32
N ASP A 172 69.49 -11.24 -7.69
CA ASP A 172 68.52 -10.15 -7.50
C ASP A 172 67.30 -10.34 -8.40
N LYS A 173 67.54 -10.68 -9.68
CA LYS A 173 66.45 -10.98 -10.62
C LYS A 173 65.68 -12.25 -10.25
N LEU A 174 66.33 -13.21 -9.58
CA LEU A 174 65.67 -14.44 -9.14
C LEU A 174 64.66 -14.15 -8.02
N ILE A 175 65.03 -13.31 -7.05
CA ILE A 175 64.14 -12.86 -5.97
C ILE A 175 62.98 -12.07 -6.57
N GLU A 176 63.25 -11.11 -7.46
CA GLU A 176 62.20 -10.31 -8.12
C GLU A 176 61.21 -11.19 -8.91
N ALA A 177 61.71 -12.19 -9.64
CA ALA A 177 60.85 -13.11 -10.37
C ALA A 177 60.02 -14.00 -9.44
N GLN A 178 60.57 -14.40 -8.29
CA GLN A 178 59.86 -15.16 -7.27
C GLN A 178 58.74 -14.32 -6.64
N GLU A 179 59.00 -13.05 -6.30
CA GLU A 179 57.99 -12.12 -5.79
C GLU A 179 56.86 -11.88 -6.80
N LYS A 180 57.20 -11.70 -8.08
CA LYS A 180 56.19 -11.58 -9.16
C LYS A 180 55.34 -12.84 -9.29
N LEU A 181 55.96 -14.02 -9.16
CA LEU A 181 55.23 -15.30 -9.22
C LEU A 181 54.29 -15.46 -8.02
N THR A 182 54.74 -15.14 -6.80
CA THR A 182 53.88 -15.18 -5.60
C THR A 182 52.74 -14.17 -5.70
N ASN A 183 53.01 -12.95 -6.17
CA ASN A 183 51.98 -11.94 -6.37
C ASN A 183 50.93 -12.38 -7.41
N ALA A 184 51.36 -12.96 -8.54
CA ALA A 184 50.45 -13.47 -9.55
C ALA A 184 49.58 -14.63 -9.02
N LYS A 185 50.15 -15.52 -8.20
CA LYS A 185 49.39 -16.59 -7.54
C LYS A 185 48.36 -16.05 -6.53
N ILE A 186 48.77 -15.13 -5.66
CA ILE A 186 47.86 -14.49 -4.70
C ILE A 186 46.72 -13.77 -5.43
N LYS A 187 47.01 -13.05 -6.52
CA LYS A 187 45.98 -12.43 -7.36
C LYS A 187 45.03 -13.49 -7.92
N ALA A 188 45.53 -14.60 -8.47
CA ALA A 188 44.71 -15.68 -9.00
C ALA A 188 43.82 -16.32 -7.93
N ASP A 189 44.34 -16.58 -6.74
CA ASP A 189 43.57 -17.17 -5.63
C ASP A 189 42.45 -16.23 -5.15
N ARG A 190 42.73 -14.92 -5.09
CA ARG A 190 41.71 -13.90 -4.79
C ARG A 190 40.62 -13.87 -5.87
N LEU A 191 41.00 -13.86 -7.13
CA LEU A 191 40.06 -13.86 -8.27
C LEU A 191 39.23 -15.15 -8.36
N ASN A 192 39.75 -16.28 -7.88
CA ASN A 192 38.99 -17.53 -7.80
C ASN A 192 38.02 -17.56 -6.62
N THR A 193 38.31 -16.82 -5.55
CA THR A 193 37.44 -16.68 -4.37
C THR A 193 36.29 -15.71 -4.64
N LEU A 194 36.51 -14.72 -5.51
CA LEU A 194 35.46 -13.83 -6.00
C LEU A 194 34.50 -14.61 -6.90
N ARG A 195 33.39 -15.07 -6.32
CA ARG A 195 32.24 -15.59 -7.06
C ARG A 195 31.31 -14.41 -7.36
N PRO A 196 30.90 -14.17 -8.62
CA PRO A 196 29.85 -13.20 -8.86
C PRO A 196 28.61 -13.61 -8.04
N PRO A 197 27.86 -12.65 -7.48
CA PRO A 197 26.64 -12.96 -6.76
C PRO A 197 25.76 -13.80 -7.69
N ALA A 198 25.33 -14.97 -7.21
CA ALA A 198 24.37 -15.75 -7.97
C ALA A 198 23.14 -14.87 -8.18
N LEU A 199 22.56 -14.90 -9.39
CA LEU A 199 21.21 -14.39 -9.62
C LEU A 199 20.26 -15.20 -8.72
N GLN A 200 20.19 -14.85 -7.45
CA GLN A 200 18.97 -15.04 -6.72
C GLN A 200 18.04 -14.03 -7.37
N GLU A 201 17.20 -14.53 -8.26
CA GLU A 201 15.91 -13.89 -8.45
C GLU A 201 15.36 -13.82 -7.03
N ASP A 202 15.46 -12.64 -6.40
CA ASP A 202 14.56 -12.30 -5.32
C ASP A 202 13.20 -12.33 -6.01
N GLU A 203 12.63 -13.54 -6.14
CA GLU A 203 11.20 -13.74 -6.08
C GLU A 203 10.83 -13.11 -4.74
N ASN A 204 10.68 -11.78 -4.73
CA ASN A 204 9.69 -11.17 -3.89
C ASN A 204 8.42 -11.84 -4.40
N PRO A 205 7.86 -12.84 -3.67
CA PRO A 205 6.54 -13.28 -4.02
C PRO A 205 5.72 -12.00 -3.95
N VAL A 206 5.30 -11.50 -5.11
CA VAL A 206 4.23 -10.53 -5.15
C VAL A 206 3.14 -11.27 -4.41
N GLN A 207 2.88 -10.85 -3.18
CA GLN A 207 1.66 -11.18 -2.49
C GLN A 207 0.59 -10.57 -3.38
N THR A 208 0.24 -11.29 -4.45
CA THR A 208 -1.12 -11.29 -4.93
C THR A 208 -1.88 -11.69 -3.68
N GLU A 209 -2.47 -10.70 -3.04
CA GLU A 209 -3.65 -10.91 -2.22
C GLU A 209 -4.68 -11.54 -3.15
N THR A 210 -4.49 -12.83 -3.46
CA THR A 210 -5.60 -13.72 -3.65
C THR A 210 -6.42 -13.49 -2.40
N GLU A 211 -7.69 -13.15 -2.56
CA GLU A 211 -8.69 -13.25 -1.50
C GLU A 211 -8.81 -14.74 -1.07
N GLU A 212 -7.73 -15.33 -0.59
CA GLU A 212 -7.79 -16.48 0.28
C GLU A 212 -8.34 -15.94 1.58
N GLN A 213 -9.63 -16.22 1.76
CA GLN A 213 -10.35 -16.14 3.01
C GLN A 213 -9.38 -16.35 4.18
N ILE A 214 -9.30 -15.33 5.02
CA ILE A 214 -8.58 -15.35 6.29
C ILE A 214 -9.28 -16.36 7.20
N THR A 215 -9.09 -17.65 6.95
CA THR A 215 -9.18 -18.69 7.97
C THR A 215 -7.80 -18.78 8.61
N ALA A 216 -7.46 -17.72 9.35
CA ALA A 216 -6.60 -17.94 10.50
C ALA A 216 -7.25 -19.08 11.32
N PRO A 217 -6.50 -20.10 11.78
CA PRO A 217 -7.05 -21.07 12.71
C PRO A 217 -7.45 -20.29 13.96
N VAL A 218 -8.76 -20.02 14.07
CA VAL A 218 -9.36 -19.40 15.23
C VAL A 218 -8.92 -20.27 16.40
N PRO A 219 -8.30 -19.71 17.46
CA PRO A 219 -7.92 -20.49 18.63
C PRO A 219 -9.15 -21.29 19.05
N VAL A 220 -8.99 -22.61 19.07
CA VAL A 220 -10.08 -23.54 19.33
C VAL A 220 -10.60 -23.26 20.73
N ASP A 221 -11.73 -22.57 20.81
CA ASP A 221 -12.37 -22.28 22.07
C ASP A 221 -12.96 -23.58 22.62
N GLU A 222 -12.33 -24.09 23.66
CA GLU A 222 -12.69 -25.33 24.34
C GLU A 222 -14.13 -25.25 24.89
N ARG A 223 -14.62 -24.05 25.26
CA ARG A 223 -16.00 -23.84 25.70
C ARG A 223 -16.97 -23.88 24.53
N ALA A 224 -16.68 -23.21 23.43
CA ALA A 224 -17.50 -23.27 22.22
C ALA A 224 -17.68 -24.71 21.74
N ASN A 225 -16.61 -25.51 21.76
CA ASN A 225 -16.69 -26.94 21.44
C ASN A 225 -17.54 -27.73 22.41
N SER A 226 -17.40 -27.49 23.73
CA SER A 226 -18.20 -28.19 24.74
C SER A 226 -19.69 -27.85 24.64
N TRP A 227 -20.01 -26.59 24.33
CA TRP A 227 -21.39 -26.13 24.15
C TRP A 227 -21.99 -26.66 22.85
N ALA A 228 -21.24 -26.65 21.74
CA ALA A 228 -21.65 -27.25 20.48
C ALA A 228 -21.85 -28.77 20.61
N ALA A 229 -20.97 -29.46 21.34
CA ALA A 229 -21.11 -30.90 21.61
C ALA A 229 -22.34 -31.22 22.47
N SER A 230 -22.72 -30.32 23.37
CA SER A 230 -23.92 -30.47 24.22
C SER A 230 -25.23 -30.15 23.46
N ASN A 231 -25.13 -29.41 22.35
CA ASN A 231 -26.25 -28.95 21.55
C ASN A 231 -26.19 -29.57 20.14
N THR A 232 -26.71 -30.78 19.99
CA THR A 232 -26.64 -31.55 18.74
C THR A 232 -27.30 -30.88 17.54
N TRP A 233 -28.21 -29.92 17.78
CA TRP A 233 -28.85 -29.11 16.74
C TRP A 233 -27.89 -28.10 16.09
N PHE A 234 -26.81 -27.70 16.77
CA PHE A 234 -25.86 -26.71 16.27
C PHE A 234 -25.02 -27.30 15.13
N GLY A 235 -25.17 -26.76 13.93
CA GLY A 235 -24.56 -27.24 12.69
C GLY A 235 -25.33 -28.36 11.96
N GLN A 236 -26.39 -28.90 12.56
CA GLN A 236 -27.31 -29.85 11.90
C GLN A 236 -28.59 -29.17 11.41
N ASP A 237 -29.11 -28.23 12.19
CA ASP A 237 -30.28 -27.44 11.85
C ASP A 237 -29.85 -26.01 11.46
N ASP A 238 -30.03 -25.66 10.19
CA ASP A 238 -29.64 -24.36 9.64
C ASP A 238 -30.42 -23.19 10.25
N GLU A 239 -31.69 -23.40 10.63
CA GLU A 239 -32.54 -22.34 11.22
C GLU A 239 -32.10 -22.03 12.65
N MET A 240 -31.85 -23.07 13.45
CA MET A 240 -31.35 -22.90 14.81
C MET A 240 -29.91 -22.37 14.82
N THR A 241 -29.06 -22.83 13.89
CA THR A 241 -27.66 -22.39 13.79
C THR A 241 -27.55 -20.94 13.35
N SER A 242 -28.31 -20.52 12.34
CA SER A 242 -28.31 -19.12 11.88
C SER A 242 -28.84 -18.15 12.95
N LEU A 243 -29.85 -18.56 13.72
CA LEU A 243 -30.31 -17.78 14.86
C LEU A 243 -29.22 -17.68 15.94
N ALA A 244 -28.48 -18.75 16.21
CA ALA A 244 -27.40 -18.77 17.20
C ALA A 244 -26.28 -17.80 16.82
N LEU A 245 -25.86 -17.84 15.55
CA LEU A 245 -24.86 -16.92 14.99
C LEU A 245 -25.37 -15.47 14.98
N GLY A 246 -26.65 -15.25 14.67
CA GLY A 246 -27.28 -13.94 14.77
C GLY A 246 -27.27 -13.40 16.20
N LEU A 247 -27.54 -14.25 17.20
CA LEU A 247 -27.45 -13.88 18.61
C LEU A 247 -26.02 -13.64 19.06
N HIS A 248 -25.05 -14.45 18.62
CA HIS A 248 -23.63 -14.22 18.86
C HIS A 248 -23.24 -12.80 18.47
N THR A 249 -23.53 -12.40 17.22
CA THR A 249 -23.20 -11.04 16.75
C THR A 249 -23.87 -9.95 17.58
N LYS A 250 -25.06 -10.20 18.11
CA LYS A 250 -25.78 -9.26 18.98
C LYS A 250 -25.16 -9.18 20.37
N LEU A 251 -24.80 -10.31 20.98
CA LEU A 251 -24.22 -10.38 22.33
C LEU A 251 -22.81 -9.78 22.37
N VAL A 252 -22.00 -10.06 21.36
CA VAL A 252 -20.67 -9.44 21.18
C VAL A 252 -20.81 -7.92 21.03
N LYS A 253 -21.77 -7.44 20.23
CA LYS A 253 -22.05 -6.00 20.10
C LYS A 253 -22.53 -5.34 21.39
N LEU A 254 -23.18 -6.09 22.27
CA LEU A 254 -23.58 -5.64 23.60
C LEU A 254 -22.42 -5.68 24.62
N GLY A 255 -21.25 -6.18 24.23
CA GLY A 255 -20.06 -6.27 25.08
C GLY A 255 -20.06 -7.46 26.02
N ILE A 256 -20.90 -8.47 25.78
CA ILE A 256 -20.91 -9.71 26.53
C ILE A 256 -19.77 -10.59 26.01
N ASP A 257 -18.93 -11.07 26.91
CA ASP A 257 -17.78 -11.90 26.56
C ASP A 257 -18.23 -13.28 26.06
N PRO A 258 -17.85 -13.68 24.82
CA PRO A 258 -18.15 -15.01 24.27
C PRO A 258 -17.61 -16.18 25.11
N GLN A 259 -16.63 -15.93 25.98
CA GLN A 259 -16.08 -16.94 26.86
C GLN A 259 -16.87 -17.11 28.16
N SER A 260 -17.82 -16.22 28.45
CA SER A 260 -18.57 -16.24 29.73
C SER A 260 -19.67 -17.30 29.73
N SER A 261 -20.01 -17.83 30.91
CA SER A 261 -21.17 -18.73 31.06
C SER A 261 -22.48 -18.00 30.75
N GLU A 262 -22.57 -16.71 31.10
CA GLU A 262 -23.71 -15.85 30.85
C GLU A 262 -24.04 -15.75 29.34
N TYR A 263 -23.02 -15.70 28.49
CA TYR A 263 -23.18 -15.70 27.04
C TYR A 263 -23.95 -16.92 26.53
N TYR A 264 -23.54 -18.13 26.95
CA TYR A 264 -24.19 -19.38 26.51
C TYR A 264 -25.57 -19.56 27.14
N GLU A 265 -25.77 -19.14 28.39
CA GLU A 265 -27.09 -19.14 29.04
C GLU A 265 -28.11 -18.26 28.30
N GLN A 266 -27.68 -17.10 27.80
CA GLN A 266 -28.54 -16.20 27.04
C GLN A 266 -28.91 -16.77 25.66
N ILE A 267 -27.98 -17.48 25.01
CA ILE A 267 -28.25 -18.18 23.75
C ILE A 267 -29.26 -19.31 24.00
N ASP A 268 -29.01 -20.17 24.99
CA ASP A 268 -29.87 -21.32 25.30
C ASP A 268 -31.28 -20.88 25.73
N ALA A 269 -31.39 -19.82 26.55
CA ALA A 269 -32.68 -19.27 26.95
C ALA A 269 -33.48 -18.76 25.75
N ARG A 270 -32.81 -18.14 24.79
CA ARG A 270 -33.46 -17.64 23.57
C ARG A 270 -33.82 -18.78 22.62
N MET A 271 -32.99 -19.82 22.52
CA MET A 271 -33.28 -21.01 21.73
C MET A 271 -34.50 -21.77 22.26
N LYS A 272 -34.58 -21.99 23.57
CA LYS A 272 -35.76 -22.60 24.22
C LYS A 272 -37.03 -21.78 24.06
N GLN A 273 -36.90 -20.45 23.96
CA GLN A 273 -38.05 -19.57 23.75
C GLN A 273 -38.57 -19.61 22.30
N VAL A 274 -37.67 -19.69 21.31
CA VAL A 274 -38.01 -19.61 19.89
C VAL A 274 -38.35 -20.98 19.32
N PHE A 275 -37.65 -22.02 19.78
CA PHE A 275 -37.81 -23.40 19.33
C PHE A 275 -38.21 -24.35 20.48
N PRO A 276 -39.30 -24.07 21.23
CA PRO A 276 -39.70 -24.91 22.36
C PRO A 276 -39.92 -26.38 21.95
N GLU A 277 -40.45 -26.61 20.75
CA GLU A 277 -40.73 -27.96 20.23
C GLU A 277 -39.46 -28.82 20.07
N GLN A 278 -38.29 -28.23 19.89
CA GLN A 278 -37.01 -28.95 19.74
C GLN A 278 -36.39 -29.32 21.10
N PHE A 279 -36.80 -28.66 22.18
CA PHE A 279 -36.29 -28.91 23.54
C PHE A 279 -37.29 -29.69 24.42
N GLU A 280 -38.53 -29.88 23.98
CA GLU A 280 -39.58 -30.61 24.70
C GLU A 280 -39.63 -32.10 24.35
N GLY A 281 -38.49 -32.76 24.58
CA GLY A 281 -38.30 -34.20 24.41
C GLY A 281 -38.14 -34.98 25.72
N GLN A 282 -38.75 -34.54 26.84
CA GLN A 282 -39.06 -35.33 28.05
C GLN A 282 -39.63 -34.41 29.17
N GLY A 283 -40.95 -34.46 29.40
CA GLY A 283 -41.56 -34.06 30.67
C GLY A 283 -42.32 -32.72 30.70
N GLU A 284 -43.65 -32.85 30.79
CA GLU A 284 -44.64 -31.92 31.36
C GLU A 284 -44.89 -30.55 30.70
N VAL A 285 -46.07 -30.49 30.06
CA VAL A 285 -46.86 -29.31 29.73
C VAL A 285 -46.99 -28.31 30.89
N ALA A 286 -46.09 -27.33 30.95
CA ALA A 286 -46.24 -26.14 31.78
C ALA A 286 -47.02 -25.06 31.00
N ASN A 287 -48.35 -25.15 31.07
CA ASN A 287 -49.29 -24.14 30.61
C ASN A 287 -48.97 -22.77 31.27
N LYS A 288 -48.36 -21.84 30.54
CA LYS A 288 -48.18 -20.45 30.97
C LYS A 288 -49.05 -19.54 30.10
N PRO A 289 -49.98 -18.77 30.67
CA PRO A 289 -50.95 -18.01 29.88
C PRO A 289 -50.25 -16.91 29.08
N LYS A 290 -50.46 -16.90 27.76
CA LYS A 290 -50.12 -15.78 26.87
C LYS A 290 -50.84 -14.53 27.36
N ARG A 291 -50.11 -13.60 27.96
CA ARG A 291 -50.59 -12.22 28.15
C ARG A 291 -50.61 -11.54 26.78
N GLN A 292 -51.80 -11.39 26.23
CA GLN A 292 -52.08 -10.49 25.11
C GLN A 292 -51.70 -9.06 25.55
N SER A 293 -50.58 -8.54 25.07
CA SER A 293 -50.27 -7.11 25.22
C SER A 293 -51.13 -6.35 24.23
N ASN A 294 -52.08 -5.55 24.74
CA ASN A 294 -52.80 -4.59 23.91
C ASN A 294 -51.79 -3.69 23.19
N ILE A 295 -51.78 -3.76 21.87
CA ILE A 295 -51.11 -2.79 21.02
C ILE A 295 -52.01 -1.55 21.03
N VAL A 296 -51.73 -0.63 21.93
CA VAL A 296 -52.22 0.75 21.84
C VAL A 296 -51.08 1.56 21.26
N ALA A 297 -51.35 2.30 20.19
CA ALA A 297 -50.39 3.21 19.58
C ALA A 297 -49.70 4.04 20.67
N PRO A 298 -48.36 4.18 20.65
CA PRO A 298 -47.71 5.11 21.55
C PRO A 298 -48.28 6.49 21.26
N ALA A 299 -48.96 7.07 22.25
CA ALA A 299 -49.36 8.47 22.22
C ALA A 299 -48.06 9.28 22.25
N THR A 300 -47.59 9.66 21.07
CA THR A 300 -46.49 10.60 20.86
C THR A 300 -46.94 11.96 21.35
N ARG A 301 -46.77 12.22 22.65
CA ARG A 301 -46.65 13.59 23.14
C ARG A 301 -45.21 14.01 22.87
N SER A 302 -44.96 14.53 21.67
CA SER A 302 -43.69 15.16 21.29
C SER A 302 -43.32 16.21 22.34
N THR A 303 -42.47 15.83 23.28
CA THR A 303 -41.75 16.77 24.12
C THR A 303 -40.40 16.95 23.44
N ALA A 304 -40.13 18.17 22.97
CA ALA A 304 -38.89 18.47 22.29
C ALA A 304 -37.70 18.12 23.22
N PRO A 305 -36.76 17.28 22.78
CA PRO A 305 -35.60 16.95 23.60
C PRO A 305 -34.77 18.21 23.83
N LYS A 306 -34.52 18.57 25.09
CA LYS A 306 -33.67 19.73 25.48
C LYS A 306 -32.18 19.53 25.18
N LYS A 307 -31.80 18.43 24.50
CA LYS A 307 -30.42 18.06 24.21
C LYS A 307 -30.29 17.76 22.72
N ILE A 308 -29.35 18.45 22.07
CA ILE A 308 -28.98 18.23 20.67
C ILE A 308 -27.83 17.24 20.66
N ILE A 309 -28.02 16.11 19.97
CA ILE A 309 -27.00 15.08 19.80
C ILE A 309 -26.43 15.24 18.39
N LEU A 310 -25.11 15.45 18.29
CA LEU A 310 -24.42 15.54 17.01
C LEU A 310 -23.97 14.16 16.54
N SER A 311 -24.16 13.84 15.27
CA SER A 311 -23.59 12.63 14.67
C SER A 311 -22.07 12.77 14.49
N PRO A 312 -21.31 11.66 14.40
CA PRO A 312 -19.86 11.71 14.14
C PRO A 312 -19.50 12.49 12.86
N THR A 313 -20.33 12.37 11.82
CA THR A 313 -20.19 13.10 10.55
C THR A 313 -20.36 14.61 10.72
N GLN A 314 -21.31 15.03 11.55
CA GLN A 314 -21.55 16.44 11.89
C GLN A 314 -20.39 17.03 12.71
N VAL A 315 -19.79 16.24 13.60
CA VAL A 315 -18.58 16.66 14.34
C VAL A 315 -17.39 16.82 13.40
N ALA A 316 -17.19 15.91 12.45
CA ALA A 316 -16.13 16.02 11.45
C ALA A 316 -16.31 17.25 10.54
N LEU A 317 -17.55 17.51 10.12
CA LEU A 317 -17.89 18.66 9.28
C LEU A 317 -17.70 19.99 10.03
N ALA A 318 -18.07 20.06 11.32
CA ALA A 318 -17.80 21.23 12.15
C ALA A 318 -16.30 21.52 12.26
N LYS A 319 -15.47 20.49 12.46
CA LYS A 319 -13.99 20.63 12.48
C LYS A 319 -13.45 21.12 11.14
N ARG A 320 -13.94 20.57 10.03
CA ARG A 320 -13.52 20.96 8.66
C ARG A 320 -13.86 22.41 8.34
N LEU A 321 -14.98 22.91 8.85
CA LEU A 321 -15.43 24.29 8.67
C LEU A 321 -14.87 25.26 9.72
N GLY A 322 -13.99 24.80 10.62
CA GLY A 322 -13.43 25.62 11.70
C GLY A 322 -14.46 26.09 12.74
N LEU A 323 -15.64 25.45 12.80
CA LEU A 323 -16.72 25.80 13.70
C LEU A 323 -16.62 24.99 15.00
N THR A 324 -16.94 25.61 16.13
CA THR A 324 -17.07 24.86 17.39
C THR A 324 -18.29 23.92 17.33
N PRO A 325 -18.25 22.73 17.95
CA PRO A 325 -19.41 21.82 17.97
C PRO A 325 -20.68 22.47 18.51
N LYS A 326 -20.54 23.42 19.45
CA LYS A 326 -21.65 24.21 20.00
C LYS A 326 -22.29 25.15 18.96
N GLN A 327 -21.48 25.84 18.15
CA GLN A 327 -22.00 26.72 17.09
C GLN A 327 -22.71 25.92 16.00
N TYR A 328 -22.13 24.79 15.59
CA TYR A 328 -22.74 23.91 14.60
C TYR A 328 -24.09 23.34 15.08
N ALA A 329 -24.17 22.89 16.34
CA ALA A 329 -25.41 22.40 16.93
C ALA A 329 -26.50 23.47 17.00
N LEU A 330 -26.14 24.72 17.31
CA LEU A 330 -27.10 25.84 17.34
C LEU A 330 -27.65 26.14 15.94
N GLN A 331 -26.79 26.17 14.93
CA GLN A 331 -27.22 26.42 13.55
C GLN A 331 -28.10 25.28 13.04
N ALA A 332 -27.70 24.03 13.25
CA ALA A 332 -28.48 22.85 12.85
C ALA A 332 -29.88 22.84 13.50
N ALA A 333 -30.00 23.28 14.76
CA ALA A 333 -31.29 23.39 15.44
C ALA A 333 -32.17 24.52 14.90
N ILE A 334 -31.58 25.63 14.46
CA ILE A 334 -32.31 26.73 13.80
C ILE A 334 -32.85 26.25 12.45
N ASP A 335 -32.02 25.56 11.67
CA ASP A 335 -32.41 25.03 10.36
C ASP A 335 -33.51 23.97 10.47
N MET A 336 -33.43 23.06 11.47
CA MET A 336 -34.47 22.08 11.76
C MET A 336 -35.80 22.70 12.23
N ARG A 337 -35.78 23.90 12.81
CA ARG A 337 -36.99 24.63 13.23
C ARG A 337 -37.65 25.38 12.08
N ASN A 338 -36.89 25.69 11.03
CA ASN A 338 -37.35 26.46 9.88
C ASN A 338 -37.86 25.58 8.73
N GLN A 339 -37.83 24.25 8.87
CA GLN A 339 -38.47 23.27 7.99
C GLN A 339 -39.82 22.85 8.55
#